data_AF-A0A317IJ10-F1
#
_entry.id   AF-A0A317IJ10-F1
#
_cell.length_a   1.000
_cell.length_b   1.000
_cell.length_c   1.000
_cell.angle_alpha   90.00
_cell.angle_beta   90.00
_cell.angle_gamma   90.00
#
_symmetry.space_group_name_H-M   'P 1'
#
loop_
_entity.id
_entity.type
_entity.pdbx_description
1 polymer ?
#
loop_
_entity_poly.entity_id
_entity_poly.type
_entity_poly.pdbx_seq_one_letter_code
_entity_poly.pdbx_strand_id
1 'polypeptide(L)' 'MRSEAPLKTRHAEILSAIVRGYIEDGEPLGSRTISKRRGEGLSPASIRNVMADLADEGYLSQPHTSAG' A
#
# COMPACT_ATOMS: atom_id res chain seq x y z
N MET A 1 -16.97 -12.49 16.23
CA MET A 1 -16.07 -12.81 15.11
C MET A 1 -16.07 -11.59 14.19
N ARG A 2 -14.95 -10.85 14.10
CA ARG A 2 -14.87 -9.69 13.20
C ARG A 2 -15.04 -10.21 11.78
N SER A 3 -16.09 -9.77 11.09
CA SER A 3 -16.27 -10.03 9.66
C SER A 3 -15.31 -9.10 8.94
N GLU A 4 -14.15 -9.60 8.53
CA GLU A 4 -13.31 -8.87 7.56
C GLU A 4 -14.07 -8.87 6.24
N ALA A 5 -14.57 -7.71 5.84
CA ALA A 5 -15.14 -7.56 4.51
C ALA A 5 -14.06 -7.96 3.48
N PRO A 6 -14.42 -8.66 2.39
CA PRO A 6 -13.44 -9.07 1.41
C PRO A 6 -12.70 -7.83 0.87
N LEU A 7 -11.37 -7.83 1.00
CA LEU A 7 -10.53 -6.74 0.53
C LEU A 7 -10.77 -6.50 -0.96
N LYS A 8 -10.90 -5.22 -1.34
CA LYS A 8 -10.97 -4.84 -2.75
C LYS A 8 -9.72 -5.36 -3.46
N THR A 9 -9.86 -5.96 -4.63
CA THR A 9 -8.74 -6.53 -5.40
C THR A 9 -7.55 -5.57 -5.52
N ARG A 10 -7.82 -4.28 -5.74
CA ARG A 10 -6.80 -3.23 -5.78
C ARG A 10 -6.05 -3.02 -4.46
N HIS A 11 -6.74 -3.09 -3.32
CA HIS A 11 -6.13 -2.94 -1.99
C HIS A 11 -5.19 -4.12 -1.71
N ALA A 12 -5.64 -5.34 -2.01
CA ALA A 12 -4.82 -6.54 -1.87
C ALA A 12 -3.56 -6.49 -2.76
N GLU A 13 -3.69 -6.03 -4.00
CA GLU A 13 -2.53 -5.88 -4.90
C GLU A 13 -1.52 -4.84 -4.40
N ILE A 14 -1.99 -3.68 -3.93
CA ILE A 14 -1.11 -2.63 -3.39
C ILE A 14 -0.44 -3.09 -2.11
N LEU A 15 -1.20 -3.70 -1.19
CA LEU A 15 -0.67 -4.26 0.04
C LEU A 15 0.38 -5.34 -0.25
N SER A 16 0.11 -6.25 -1.19
CA SER A 16 1.08 -7.28 -1.58
C SER A 16 2.34 -6.67 -2.19
N ALA A 17 2.25 -5.60 -2.97
CA ALA A 17 3.41 -4.92 -3.53
C ALA A 17 4.27 -4.26 -2.45
N ILE A 18 3.62 -3.63 -1.45
CA ILE A 18 4.30 -3.01 -0.30
C ILE A 18 5.03 -4.08 0.51
N VAL A 19 4.33 -5.16 0.89
CA VAL A 19 4.90 -6.24 1.70
C VAL A 19 6.08 -6.89 0.99
N ARG A 20 5.96 -7.20 -0.31
CA ARG A 20 7.07 -7.80 -1.07
C ARG A 20 8.29 -6.89 -1.11
N GLY A 21 8.11 -5.62 -1.46
CA GLY A 21 9.26 -4.71 -1.51
C GLY A 21 9.85 -4.39 -0.14
N TYR A 22 9.05 -4.38 0.93
CA TYR A 22 9.58 -4.27 2.28
C TYR A 22 10.43 -5.49 2.68
N ILE A 23 10.00 -6.70 2.31
CA ILE A 23 10.78 -7.93 2.54
C ILE A 23 12.07 -7.94 1.71
N GLU A 24 12.01 -7.47 0.46
CA GLU A 24 13.16 -7.47 -0.46
C GLU A 24 14.20 -6.39 -0.11
N ASP A 25 13.75 -5.17 0.19
CA ASP A 25 14.63 -4.00 0.34
C ASP A 25 14.88 -3.61 1.81
N GLY A 26 14.06 -4.10 2.74
CA GLY A 26 14.11 -3.72 4.17
C GLY A 26 13.59 -2.31 4.48
N GLU A 27 13.18 -1.56 3.46
CA GLU A 27 12.81 -0.14 3.55
C GLU A 27 11.33 0.08 3.20
N PRO A 28 10.65 1.05 3.84
CA PRO A 28 9.27 1.38 3.52
C PRO A 28 9.14 1.89 2.07
N LEU A 29 8.16 1.36 1.35
CA LEU A 29 7.90 1.75 -0.03
C LEU A 29 6.84 2.85 -0.12
N GLY A 30 7.25 4.02 -0.60
CA GLY A 30 6.32 5.09 -0.93
C GLY A 30 5.55 4.86 -2.23
N SER A 31 4.39 5.50 -2.34
CA SER A 31 3.50 5.47 -3.52
C SER A 31 4.16 5.68 -4.88
N ARG A 32 5.19 6.54 -4.98
CA ARG A 32 5.95 6.74 -6.23
C ARG A 32 6.72 5.49 -6.64
N THR A 33 7.33 4.79 -5.69
CA THR A 33 8.08 3.56 -5.95
C THR A 33 7.14 2.45 -6.37
N ILE A 34 6.00 2.29 -5.69
CA ILE A 34 4.97 1.31 -6.05
C ILE A 34 4.40 1.60 -7.44
N SER A 35 4.12 2.88 -7.76
CA SER A 35 3.63 3.30 -9.08
C SER A 35 4.60 2.90 -10.20
N LYS A 36 5.91 3.11 -9.98
CA LYS A 36 6.95 2.72 -10.95
C LYS A 36 7.10 1.20 -11.07
N ARG A 37 7.04 0.46 -9.95
CA ARG A 37 7.21 -1.00 -9.94
C ARG A 37 6.02 -1.76 -10.54
N ARG A 38 4.78 -1.30 -10.33
CA ARG A 38 3.59 -1.94 -10.91
C ARG A 38 3.44 -1.73 -12.41
N GLY A 39 4.21 -0.81 -13.02
CA GLY A 39 4.26 -0.59 -14.46
C GLY A 39 3.01 0.04 -15.08
N GLU A 40 1.81 -0.30 -14.61
CA GLU A 40 0.56 0.10 -15.27
C GLU A 40 -0.58 0.47 -14.29
N GLY A 41 -1.24 1.59 -14.60
CA GLY A 41 -2.63 1.87 -14.23
C GLY A 41 -2.90 2.82 -13.06
N LEU A 42 -1.96 3.01 -12.12
CA LEU A 42 -2.21 3.85 -10.94
C LEU A 42 -1.18 4.94 -10.75
N SER A 43 -1.69 6.17 -10.68
CA SER A 43 -0.88 7.33 -10.30
C SER A 43 -0.40 7.20 -8.85
N PRO A 44 0.72 7.84 -8.47
CA PRO A 44 1.15 7.92 -7.08
C PRO A 44 0.08 8.53 -6.15
N ALA A 45 -0.81 9.39 -6.66
CA ALA A 45 -1.93 9.92 -5.88
C ALA A 45 -2.97 8.83 -5.57
N SER A 46 -3.35 8.03 -6.57
CA SER A 46 -4.28 6.91 -6.39
C SER A 46 -3.76 5.87 -5.40
N ILE A 47 -2.46 5.60 -5.43
CA ILE A 47 -1.82 4.66 -4.51
C ILE A 47 -1.79 5.22 -3.09
N ARG A 48 -1.49 6.51 -2.90
CA ARG A 48 -1.56 7.16 -1.57
C ARG A 48 -2.94 7.02 -0.93
N ASN A 49 -4.01 7.23 -1.71
CA ASN A 49 -5.37 7.08 -1.20
C ASN A 49 -5.63 5.65 -0.72
N VAL A 50 -5.23 4.64 -1.50
CA VAL A 50 -5.38 3.24 -1.07
C VAL A 50 -4.51 2.92 0.14
N MET A 51 -3.29 3.47 0.23
CA MET A 51 -2.44 3.29 1.40
C MET A 51 -3.04 3.93 2.66
N ALA A 52 -3.73 5.07 2.51
CA ALA A 52 -4.46 5.70 3.60
C ALA A 52 -5.66 4.83 4.04
N ASP A 53 -6.46 4.34 3.09
CA ASP A 53 -7.56 3.40 3.38
C ASP A 53 -7.04 2.15 4.12
N LEU A 54 -5.94 1.56 3.64
CA LEU A 54 -5.28 0.40 4.28
C LEU A 54 -4.74 0.73 5.67
N ALA A 55 -4.30 1.96 5.93
CA ALA A 55 -3.85 2.39 7.25
C ALA A 55 -5.03 2.55 8.22
N ASP A 56 -6.12 3.16 7.76
CA ASP A 56 -7.37 3.31 8.53
C ASP A 56 -7.99 1.94 8.86
N GLU A 57 -7.86 0.96 7.95
CA GLU A 57 -8.27 -0.44 8.16
C GLU A 57 -7.31 -1.23 9.08
N GLY A 58 -6.11 -0.69 9.38
CA GLY A 58 -5.13 -1.29 10.27
C GLY A 58 -4.13 -2.26 9.62
N TYR A 59 -4.08 -2.32 8.28
CA TYR A 59 -3.12 -3.15 7.54
C TYR A 59 -1.75 -2.48 7.38
N LEU A 60 -1.71 -1.15 7.40
CA LEU A 60 -0.49 -0.36 7.29
C LEU A 60 -0.34 0.59 8.49
N SER A 61 0.90 0.90 8.85
CA SER A 61 1.22 1.95 9.80
C SER A 61 2.34 2.80 9.22
N GLN A 62 2.12 4.11 9.15
CA GLN A 62 3.16 5.06 8.77
C GLN A 62 3.72 5.72 10.03
N PRO A 63 5.03 5.63 10.30
CA PRO A 63 5.65 6.33 11.43
C PRO A 63 5.50 7.86 11.31
N HIS A 64 5.48 8.37 10.07
CA HIS A 64 5.26 9.78 9.75
C HIS A 64 4.42 9.93 8.48
N THR A 65 3.57 10.97 8.43
CA THR A 65 2.70 11.30 7.28
C THR A 65 3.48 11.52 5.97
N SER A 66 4.80 11.74 6.05
CA SER A 66 5.70 11.97 4.92
C SER A 66 6.58 10.77 4.53
N ALA A 67 6.58 9.68 5.31
CA ALA A 67 7.55 8.59 5.15
C ALA A 67 7.29 7.68 3.94
N GLY A 68 6.16 7.86 3.24
CA GLY A 68 5.79 7.03 2.10
C GLY A 68 4.74 6.01 2.47
#